data_AF-X0XZD3-F1
#
_entry.id   AF-X0XZD3-F1
#
_cell.length_a   1.000
_cell.length_b   1.000
_cell.length_c   1.000
_cell.angle_alpha   90.00
_cell.angle_beta   90.00
_cell.angle_gamma   90.00
#
_symmetry.space_group_name_H-M   'P 1'
#
loop_
_entity.id
_entity.type
_entity.pdbx_description
1 polymer ?
#
loop_
_entity_poly.entity_id
_entity_poly.type
_entity_poly.pdbx_seq_one_letter_code
_entity_poly.pdbx_strand_id
1 'polypeptide(L)'
;YFTRVFPHRRLTLRMPLIEIEESRYPHQRRNKRRGQFRVQDQTLLNVVGEDVYQTRSDLRALLPGDLPRVFGTLEISQSLGIDRWFAQRIAYCLRKTGTVKEIGKQGNSLQYRFAPSAKPKVAKKQKTIRRKKRKKKSAA
;
A
#
# COMPACT_ATOMS: atom_id res chain seq x y z
N TYR A 1 -14.34 4.09 -4.39
CA TYR A 1 -14.92 4.71 -3.19
C TYR A 1 -13.92 5.55 -2.42
N PHE A 2 -12.77 5.00 -1.99
CA PHE A 2 -11.72 5.73 -1.26
C PHE A 2 -11.33 7.11 -1.84
N THR A 3 -11.06 7.17 -3.15
CA THR A 3 -10.56 8.37 -3.84
C THR A 3 -11.53 9.55 -3.87
N ARG A 4 -12.80 9.36 -3.49
CA ARG A 4 -13.80 10.45 -3.41
C ARG A 4 -13.86 11.08 -2.02
N VAL A 5 -13.37 10.40 -0.98
CA VAL A 5 -13.51 10.83 0.43
C VAL A 5 -12.17 11.22 1.04
N PHE A 6 -11.07 10.64 0.56
CA PHE A 6 -9.73 11.00 1.02
C PHE A 6 -9.08 12.02 0.08
N PRO A 7 -8.37 13.04 0.61
CA PRO A 7 -8.13 13.33 2.03
C PRO A 7 -9.26 14.15 2.67
N HIS A 8 -9.57 13.90 3.96
CA HIS A 8 -10.54 14.68 4.72
C HIS A 8 -10.12 14.81 6.20
N ARG A 9 -10.35 15.98 6.83
CA ARG A 9 -9.85 16.29 8.19
C ARG A 9 -10.35 15.32 9.28
N ARG A 10 -11.53 14.73 9.07
CA ARG A 10 -12.15 13.76 10.00
C ARG A 10 -12.03 12.32 9.53
N LEU A 11 -11.27 12.05 8.45
CA LEU A 11 -11.00 10.71 7.97
C LEU A 11 -9.56 10.33 8.31
N THR A 12 -9.36 9.13 8.84
CA THR A 12 -8.04 8.54 9.06
C THR A 12 -8.07 7.13 8.54
N LEU A 13 -7.17 6.78 7.63
CA LEU A 13 -6.95 5.39 7.24
C LEU A 13 -5.92 4.77 8.17
N ARG A 14 -6.24 3.58 8.67
CA ARG A 14 -5.34 2.76 9.46
C ARG A 14 -5.17 1.43 8.74
N MET A 15 -3.93 1.08 8.44
CA MET A 15 -3.56 -0.14 7.73
C MET A 15 -2.77 -1.02 8.70
N PRO A 16 -3.43 -1.97 9.38
CA PRO A 16 -2.73 -2.88 10.27
C PRO A 16 -1.80 -3.78 9.46
N LEU A 17 -0.56 -3.90 9.92
CA LEU A 17 0.41 -4.84 9.38
C LEU A 17 0.29 -6.12 10.20
N ILE A 18 -0.02 -7.23 9.54
CA ILE A 18 -0.37 -8.48 10.19
C ILE A 18 0.45 -9.65 9.66
N GLU A 19 0.73 -10.59 10.55
CA GLU A 19 1.25 -11.92 10.22
C GLU A 19 0.08 -12.90 10.24
N ILE A 20 -0.12 -13.62 9.13
CA ILE A 20 -1.16 -14.64 8.99
C ILE A 20 -0.50 -15.97 8.64
N GLU A 21 -0.98 -17.05 9.26
CA GLU A 21 -0.72 -18.42 8.82
C GLU A 21 -1.86 -18.86 7.89
N GLU A 22 -1.52 -19.26 6.66
CA GLU A 22 -2.50 -19.76 5.68
C GLU A 22 -2.32 -21.26 5.49
N SER A 23 -3.29 -22.05 5.95
CA SER A 23 -3.33 -23.49 5.71
C SER A 23 -3.91 -23.77 4.34
N ARG A 24 -3.27 -24.66 3.57
CA ARG A 24 -3.66 -25.00 2.20
C ARG A 24 -3.70 -26.51 2.01
N TYR A 25 -4.63 -26.98 1.18
CA TYR A 25 -4.77 -28.38 0.84
C TYR A 25 -4.71 -28.60 -0.68
N PRO A 26 -4.21 -29.76 -1.15
CA PRO A 26 -4.04 -30.03 -2.57
C PRO A 26 -5.40 -30.15 -3.28
N HIS A 27 -5.45 -29.64 -4.51
CA HIS A 27 -6.67 -29.73 -5.31
C HIS A 27 -6.89 -31.17 -5.83
N GLN A 28 -8.06 -31.75 -5.55
CA GLN A 28 -8.40 -33.11 -6.00
C GLN A 28 -8.52 -33.30 -7.53
N ARG A 29 -8.77 -32.24 -8.31
CA ARG A 29 -8.85 -32.32 -9.78
C ARG A 29 -7.84 -31.39 -10.41
N ARG A 30 -6.94 -31.99 -11.19
CA ARG A 30 -5.78 -31.37 -11.87
C ARG A 30 -6.23 -30.46 -13.01
N ASN A 31 -6.85 -29.34 -12.68
CA ASN A 31 -7.16 -28.32 -13.68
C ASN A 31 -5.87 -27.54 -13.98
N LYS A 32 -5.16 -27.90 -15.06
CA LYS A 32 -3.79 -27.44 -15.41
C LYS A 32 -3.60 -25.90 -15.43
N ARG A 33 -4.68 -25.12 -15.43
CA ARG A 33 -4.68 -23.65 -15.51
C ARG A 33 -4.89 -22.92 -14.18
N ARG A 34 -5.22 -23.61 -13.08
CA ARG A 34 -5.41 -23.00 -11.76
C ARG A 34 -4.53 -23.71 -10.74
N GLY A 35 -3.92 -22.95 -9.84
CA GLY A 35 -2.85 -23.40 -8.93
C GLY A 35 -3.15 -24.69 -8.16
N GLN A 36 -2.08 -25.30 -7.65
CA GLN A 36 -2.06 -26.67 -7.12
C GLN A 36 -2.77 -26.82 -5.76
N PHE A 37 -3.08 -25.71 -5.08
CA PHE A 37 -3.57 -25.69 -3.71
C PHE A 37 -4.79 -24.79 -3.55
N ARG A 38 -5.68 -25.13 -2.61
CA ARG A 38 -6.78 -24.27 -2.15
C ARG A 38 -6.53 -23.86 -0.71
N VAL A 39 -6.92 -22.64 -0.37
CA VAL A 39 -6.90 -22.14 1.01
C VAL A 39 -7.95 -22.92 1.81
N GLN A 40 -7.52 -23.57 2.88
CA GLN A 40 -8.40 -24.21 3.85
C GLN A 40 -8.84 -23.20 4.90
N ASP A 41 -7.87 -22.49 5.47
CA ASP A 41 -8.09 -21.58 6.59
C ASP A 41 -6.96 -20.54 6.67
N GLN A 42 -7.24 -19.44 7.38
CA GLN A 42 -6.31 -18.36 7.66
C GLN A 42 -6.38 -17.97 9.13
N THR A 43 -5.29 -18.16 9.86
CA THR A 43 -5.18 -17.77 11.28
C THR A 43 -4.33 -16.51 11.42
N LEU A 44 -4.91 -15.46 11.99
CA LEU A 44 -4.16 -14.25 12.36
C LEU A 44 -3.21 -14.58 13.51
N LEU A 45 -1.90 -14.51 13.27
CA LEU A 45 -0.88 -14.78 14.27
C LEU A 45 -0.60 -13.54 15.12
N ASN A 46 -0.27 -12.42 14.45
CA ASN A 46 0.15 -11.19 15.11
C ASN A 46 -0.28 -9.94 14.34
N VAL A 47 -0.46 -8.83 15.07
CA VAL A 47 -0.46 -7.47 14.51
C VAL A 47 0.90 -6.85 14.83
N VAL A 48 1.74 -6.70 13.81
CA VAL A 48 3.14 -6.27 13.96
C VAL A 48 3.32 -4.75 13.88
N GLY A 49 2.32 -4.05 13.32
CA GLY A 49 2.36 -2.60 13.20
C GLY A 49 1.06 -2.02 12.66
N GLU A 50 1.07 -0.71 12.45
CA GLU A 50 -0.02 0.03 11.85
C GLU A 50 0.56 1.22 11.09
N ASP A 51 0.21 1.34 9.82
CA ASP A 51 0.46 2.55 9.06
C ASP A 51 -0.79 3.44 9.09
N VAL A 52 -0.59 4.75 9.25
CA VAL A 52 -1.67 5.73 9.38
C VAL A 52 -1.55 6.79 8.30
N TYR A 53 -2.64 6.99 7.55
CA TYR A 53 -2.72 7.99 6.48
C TYR A 53 -3.90 8.94 6.73
N GLN A 54 -3.64 10.24 6.73
CA GLN A 54 -4.61 11.32 6.96
C GLN A 54 -4.62 12.36 5.85
N THR A 55 -3.49 12.54 5.17
CA THR A 55 -3.27 13.63 4.22
C THR A 55 -2.77 13.12 2.89
N ARG A 56 -2.89 13.96 1.85
CA ARG A 56 -2.23 13.70 0.56
C ARG A 56 -0.71 13.62 0.67
N SER A 57 -0.10 14.29 1.65
CA SER A 57 1.35 14.22 1.86
C SER A 57 1.77 12.82 2.31
N ASP A 58 0.91 12.12 3.05
CA ASP A 58 1.16 10.73 3.46
C ASP A 58 1.13 9.81 2.24
N LEU A 59 0.23 10.03 1.28
CA LEU A 59 0.22 9.29 0.02
C LEU A 59 1.44 9.60 -0.86
N ARG A 60 1.96 10.83 -0.82
CA ARG A 60 3.22 11.17 -1.49
C ARG A 60 4.40 10.41 -0.88
N ALA A 61 4.42 10.25 0.44
CA ALA A 61 5.49 9.54 1.15
C ALA A 61 5.53 8.03 0.86
N LEU A 62 4.47 7.46 0.28
CA LEU A 62 4.44 6.08 -0.21
C LEU A 62 5.21 5.88 -1.52
N LEU A 63 5.43 6.95 -2.28
CA LEU A 63 6.24 6.90 -3.48
C LEU A 63 7.73 7.11 -3.14
N PRO A 64 8.65 6.49 -3.89
CA PRO A 64 10.06 6.75 -3.75
C PRO A 64 10.41 8.23 -4.02
N GLY A 65 11.44 8.72 -3.32
CA GLY A 65 11.83 10.13 -3.37
C GLY A 65 12.61 10.54 -4.62
N ASP A 66 13.01 9.59 -5.46
CA ASP A 66 13.85 9.76 -6.67
C ASP A 66 13.06 10.03 -7.95
N LEU A 67 11.72 10.10 -7.87
CA LEU A 67 10.88 10.43 -9.03
C LEU A 67 11.22 11.83 -9.59
N PRO A 68 11.32 11.99 -10.92
CA PRO A 68 11.60 13.29 -11.53
C PRO A 68 10.52 14.33 -11.22
N ARG A 69 10.82 15.62 -11.48
CA ARG A 69 9.85 16.73 -11.27
C ARG A 69 8.56 16.56 -12.08
N VAL A 70 8.65 15.89 -13.22
CA VAL A 70 7.54 15.50 -14.09
C VAL A 70 7.69 14.02 -14.37
N PHE A 71 6.66 13.24 -14.12
CA PHE A 71 6.72 11.78 -14.24
C PHE A 71 5.38 11.23 -14.75
N GLY A 72 5.44 10.11 -15.47
CA GLY A 72 4.31 9.32 -15.89
C GLY A 72 4.21 8.02 -15.08
N THR A 73 3.42 7.08 -15.60
CA THR A 73 3.26 5.76 -14.97
C THR A 73 4.47 4.84 -15.17
N LEU A 74 5.32 5.13 -16.16
CA LEU A 74 6.50 4.32 -16.44
C LEU A 74 7.55 4.52 -15.35
N GLU A 75 7.79 5.77 -14.96
CA GLU A 75 8.74 6.15 -13.92
C GLU A 75 8.29 5.62 -12.56
N ILE A 76 6.98 5.68 -12.26
CA ILE A 76 6.41 5.05 -11.03
C ILE A 76 6.67 3.53 -11.04
N SER A 77 6.45 2.88 -12.18
CA SER A 77 6.64 1.43 -12.34
C SER A 77 8.10 1.03 -12.12
N GLN A 78 9.03 1.75 -12.74
CA GLN A 78 10.47 1.51 -12.61
C GLN A 78 10.98 1.75 -11.19
N SER A 79 10.60 2.87 -10.59
CA SER A 79 11.06 3.28 -9.26
C SER A 79 10.55 2.33 -8.15
N LEU A 80 9.35 1.75 -8.31
CA LEU A 80 8.78 0.78 -7.38
C LEU A 80 9.06 -0.69 -7.73
N GLY A 81 9.61 -0.98 -8.92
CA GLY A 81 9.80 -2.35 -9.40
C GLY A 81 8.49 -3.13 -9.59
N ILE A 82 7.42 -2.45 -10.02
CA ILE A 82 6.07 -3.01 -10.18
C ILE A 82 5.62 -2.96 -11.63
N ASP A 83 4.65 -3.80 -11.99
CA ASP A 83 4.04 -3.75 -13.31
C ASP A 83 3.36 -2.40 -13.61
N ARG A 84 3.38 -2.00 -14.89
CA ARG A 84 2.79 -0.74 -15.35
C ARG A 84 1.30 -0.62 -15.05
N TRP A 85 0.53 -1.70 -15.13
CA TRP A 85 -0.91 -1.68 -14.81
C TRP A 85 -1.14 -1.34 -13.33
N PHE A 86 -0.25 -1.77 -12.43
CA PHE A 86 -0.32 -1.41 -11.02
C PHE A 86 0.08 0.06 -10.80
N ALA A 87 1.14 0.52 -11.46
CA ALA A 87 1.54 1.92 -11.46
C ALA A 87 0.43 2.86 -11.98
N GLN A 88 -0.35 2.43 -12.98
CA GLN A 88 -1.54 3.17 -13.43
C GLN A 88 -2.61 3.30 -12.36
N ARG A 89 -2.87 2.24 -11.57
CA ARG A 89 -3.80 2.29 -10.44
C ARG A 89 -3.31 3.25 -9.34
N ILE A 90 -2.01 3.23 -9.06
CA ILE A 90 -1.37 4.18 -8.13
C ILE A 90 -1.56 5.61 -8.65
N ALA A 91 -1.20 5.89 -9.90
CA ALA A 91 -1.36 7.21 -10.51
C ALA A 91 -2.81 7.69 -10.49
N TYR A 92 -3.77 6.79 -10.78
CA TYR A 92 -5.19 7.10 -10.68
C TYR A 92 -5.59 7.54 -9.26
N CYS A 93 -5.17 6.80 -8.23
CA CYS A 93 -5.43 7.14 -6.84
C CYS A 93 -4.81 8.49 -6.46
N LEU A 94 -3.55 8.73 -6.82
CA LEU A 94 -2.84 9.97 -6.51
C LEU A 94 -3.49 11.17 -7.21
N ARG A 95 -3.94 11.01 -8.46
CA ARG A 95 -4.63 12.06 -9.21
C ARG A 95 -5.99 12.38 -8.58
N LYS A 96 -6.80 11.35 -8.29
CA LYS A 96 -8.15 11.56 -7.74
C LYS A 96 -8.15 12.07 -6.30
N THR A 97 -7.12 11.78 -5.52
CA THR A 97 -6.92 12.33 -4.16
C THR A 97 -6.24 13.70 -4.16
N GLY A 98 -5.89 14.25 -5.32
CA GLY A 98 -5.22 15.56 -5.45
C GLY A 98 -3.79 15.59 -4.92
N THR A 99 -3.14 14.42 -4.81
CA THR A 99 -1.73 14.28 -4.44
C THR A 99 -0.81 14.67 -5.59
N VAL A 100 -1.21 14.34 -6.82
CA VAL A 100 -0.56 14.79 -8.06
C VAL A 100 -1.55 15.56 -8.92
N LYS A 101 -1.03 16.46 -9.75
CA LYS A 101 -1.77 17.14 -10.81
C LYS A 101 -1.34 16.59 -12.15
N GLU A 102 -2.31 16.38 -13.04
CA GLU A 102 -2.06 16.10 -14.45
C GLU A 102 -1.61 17.41 -15.12
N ILE A 103 -0.49 17.38 -15.83
CA ILE A 103 0.08 18.56 -16.48
C ILE A 103 0.13 18.44 -18.00
N GLY A 104 -0.24 17.28 -18.55
CA GLY A 104 -0.26 17.04 -19.99
C GLY A 104 -0.10 15.57 -20.32
N LYS A 105 0.28 15.30 -21.56
CA LYS A 105 0.52 13.95 -22.09
C LYS A 105 1.82 13.91 -22.88
N GLN A 106 2.47 12.76 -22.84
CA GLN A 106 3.58 12.41 -23.72
C GLN A 106 3.24 11.11 -24.43
N GLY A 107 2.94 11.21 -25.73
CA GLY A 107 2.28 10.14 -26.47
C GLY A 107 0.96 9.74 -25.79
N ASN A 108 0.80 8.45 -25.50
CA ASN A 108 -0.37 7.91 -24.82
C ASN A 108 -0.28 7.92 -23.28
N SER A 109 0.80 8.46 -22.71
CA SER A 109 0.99 8.51 -21.26
C SER A 109 0.62 9.89 -20.69
N LEU A 110 -0.19 9.90 -19.63
CA LEU A 110 -0.39 11.11 -18.83
C LEU A 110 0.90 11.46 -18.09
N GLN A 111 1.18 12.76 -17.99
CA GLN A 111 2.29 13.32 -17.25
C GLN A 111 1.77 14.03 -16.00
N TYR A 112 2.48 13.83 -14.89
CA TYR A 112 2.08 14.29 -13.57
C TYR A 112 3.18 15.12 -12.90
N ARG A 113 2.74 15.95 -11.95
CA ARG A 113 3.61 16.62 -10.98
C ARG A 113 2.97 16.55 -9.60
N PHE A 114 3.79 16.42 -8.56
CA PHE A 114 3.29 16.51 -7.19
C PHE A 114 2.60 17.87 -6.94
N ALA A 115 1.42 17.82 -6.33
CA ALA A 115 0.79 19.03 -5.83
C ALA A 115 1.66 19.64 -4.71
N PRO A 116 1.67 20.98 -4.55
CA PRO A 116 2.40 21.60 -3.45
C PRO A 116 1.91 21.01 -2.11
N SER A 117 2.82 20.42 -1.35
CA SER A 117 2.50 19.84 -0.05
C SER A 117 2.26 20.97 0.95
N ALA A 118 1.13 20.91 1.66
CA ALA A 118 1.09 21.53 2.99
C ALA A 118 2.04 20.71 3.88
N LYS A 119 2.82 21.39 4.73
CA LYS A 119 3.91 20.81 5.53
C LYS A 119 3.55 19.40 6.03
N PRO A 120 4.38 18.37 5.79
CA PRO A 120 4.11 17.03 6.30
C PRO A 120 3.99 17.13 7.82
N LYS A 121 2.91 16.60 8.40
CA LYS A 121 2.91 16.28 9.83
C LYS A 121 3.89 15.12 9.97
N VAL A 122 5.05 15.41 10.54
CA VAL A 122 6.17 14.50 10.87
C VAL A 122 5.71 13.04 10.92
N ALA A 123 6.30 12.21 10.04
CA ALA A 123 6.12 10.76 10.06
C ALA A 123 6.40 10.25 11.48
N LYS A 124 5.37 9.81 12.20
CA LYS A 124 5.58 9.16 13.48
C LYS A 124 6.26 7.82 13.20
N LYS A 125 7.49 7.67 13.71
CA LYS A 125 8.23 6.39 13.73
C LYS A 125 7.26 5.26 14.08
N GLN A 126 7.22 4.24 13.22
CA GLN A 126 6.52 2.98 13.40
C GLN A 126 6.78 2.47 14.83
N LYS A 127 5.80 2.62 15.72
CA LYS A 127 5.86 1.98 17.04
C LYS A 127 5.49 0.51 16.81
N THR A 128 6.50 -0.35 16.75
CA THR A 128 6.31 -1.79 16.86
C THR A 128 5.56 -2.09 18.15
N ILE A 129 4.38 -2.68 18.04
CA ILE A 129 3.63 -3.18 19.19
C ILE A 129 4.33 -4.47 19.63
N ARG A 130 5.45 -4.35 20.35
CA ARG A 130 6.14 -5.51 20.96
C ARG A 130 5.33 -6.01 22.15
N ARG A 131 4.42 -6.96 21.93
CA ARG A 131 3.86 -7.77 23.03
C ARG A 131 4.94 -8.74 23.54
N LYS A 132 5.38 -8.56 24.79
CA LYS A 132 6.22 -9.53 25.53
C LYS A 132 5.55 -10.92 25.49
N LYS A 133 6.20 -11.91 24.87
CA LYS A 133 5.82 -13.33 25.02
C LYS A 133 5.84 -13.68 26.50
N ARG A 134 4.67 -13.92 27.11
CA ARG A 134 4.57 -14.61 28.41
C ARG A 134 5.04 -16.05 28.18
N LYS A 135 6.22 -16.40 28.69
CA LYS A 135 6.65 -17.80 28.81
C LYS A 135 5.62 -18.54 29.66
N LYS A 136 4.88 -19.49 29.08
CA LYS A 136 4.22 -20.54 29.87
C LYS A 136 5.34 -21.40 30.45
N LYS A 137 5.62 -21.25 31.75
CA LYS A 137 6.33 -22.27 32.53
C LYS A 137 5.32 -23.41 32.75
N SER A 138 5.48 -24.52 32.03
CA SER A 138 4.91 -25.81 32.43
C SER A 138 5.76 -26.31 33.60
N ALA A 139 5.15 -26.37 34.79
CA ALA A 139 5.70 -27.09 35.93
C ALA A 139 5.68 -28.59 35.63
N ALA A 140 6.74 -29.27 36.08
CA ALA A 140 6.89 -30.72 36.08
C ALA A 140 5.91 -31.39 37.03
#